data_AF-A0A0Q4MFJ2-F1
#
_entry.id   AF-A0A0Q4MFJ2-F1
#
_cell.length_a   1.000
_cell.length_b   1.000
_cell.length_c   1.000
_cell.angle_alpha   90.00
_cell.angle_beta   90.00
_cell.angle_gamma   90.00
#
_symmetry.space_group_name_H-M   'P 1'
#
loop_
_entity.id
_entity.type
_entity.pdbx_description
1 polymer ?
#
loop_
_entity_poly.entity_id
_entity_poly.type
_entity_poly.pdbx_seq_one_letter_code
_entity_poly.pdbx_strand_id
1 'polypeptide(L)'
;MSNKNHATGSLVQLRDLIRARHAEWSQKTFGDVGPIGPLKHLSAEALEAAEKVDDLSEWADMQFLLWDAQRRAGISDGEIISAMEEKLKVNMARNWPEPKDGEPRMHIKDEAE
;
A
#
# COMPACT_ATOMS: atom_id res chain seq x y z
N MET A 1 -17.49 20.77 -11.24
CA MET A 1 -17.71 19.87 -10.08
C MET A 1 -18.86 18.94 -10.41
N SER A 2 -18.57 17.77 -11.00
CA SER A 2 -19.61 16.80 -11.37
C SER A 2 -19.88 15.91 -10.15
N ASN A 3 -21.03 16.13 -9.53
CA ASN A 3 -21.54 15.33 -8.42
C ASN A 3 -21.93 13.96 -8.97
N LYS A 4 -20.99 13.01 -9.00
CA LYS A 4 -21.30 11.62 -9.37
C LYS A 4 -21.90 10.95 -8.14
N ASN A 5 -23.22 10.73 -8.22
CA ASN A 5 -23.99 9.88 -7.33
C ASN A 5 -23.33 8.49 -7.23
N HIS A 6 -22.51 8.28 -6.20
CA HIS A 6 -22.18 6.93 -5.77
C HIS A 6 -23.42 6.39 -5.08
N ALA A 7 -24.18 5.58 -5.80
CA ALA A 7 -25.37 4.90 -5.32
C ALA A 7 -25.06 4.18 -3.99
N THR A 8 -25.61 4.70 -2.89
CA THR A 8 -26.00 4.03 -1.63
C THR A 8 -25.13 2.88 -1.10
N GLY A 9 -23.82 2.92 -1.34
CA GLY A 9 -22.84 2.05 -0.71
C GLY A 9 -21.82 2.91 0.04
N SER A 10 -21.48 2.54 1.26
CA SER A 10 -20.42 3.24 2.01
C SER A 10 -19.11 3.19 1.21
N LEU A 11 -18.22 4.18 1.40
CA LEU A 11 -16.91 4.20 0.74
C LEU A 11 -16.13 2.89 0.94
N VAL A 12 -16.33 2.24 2.08
CA VAL A 12 -15.78 0.91 2.42
C VAL A 12 -16.28 -0.14 1.43
N GLN A 13 -17.58 -0.20 1.18
CA GLN A 13 -18.17 -1.16 0.23
C GLN A 13 -17.64 -0.95 -1.20
N LEU A 14 -17.43 0.31 -1.61
CA LEU A 14 -16.86 0.60 -2.93
C LEU A 14 -15.38 0.19 -3.02
N ARG A 15 -14.58 0.46 -1.98
CA ARG A 15 -13.18 0.03 -1.89
C ARG A 15 -13.07 -1.49 -2.02
N ASP A 16 -13.89 -2.23 -1.28
CA ASP A 16 -13.84 -3.68 -1.28
C ASP A 16 -14.27 -4.26 -2.64
N LEU A 17 -15.25 -3.64 -3.30
CA LEU A 17 -15.65 -3.99 -4.66
C LEU A 17 -14.52 -3.76 -5.68
N ILE A 18 -13.83 -2.62 -5.60
CA ILE A 18 -12.69 -2.30 -6.47
C ILE A 18 -11.57 -3.31 -6.25
N ARG A 19 -11.24 -3.61 -4.99
CA ARG A 19 -10.22 -4.59 -4.62
C ARG A 19 -10.55 -5.98 -5.13
N ALA A 20 -11.80 -6.43 -5.02
CA ALA A 20 -12.24 -7.72 -5.53
C ALA A 20 -12.12 -7.81 -7.07
N ARG A 21 -12.57 -6.77 -7.78
CA ARG A 21 -12.43 -6.70 -9.26
C ARG A 21 -10.97 -6.72 -9.70
N HIS A 22 -10.12 -5.99 -8.99
CA HIS A 22 -8.67 -6.00 -9.25
C HIS A 22 -8.08 -7.39 -9.05
N ALA A 23 -8.42 -8.08 -7.95
CA ALA A 23 -7.95 -9.43 -7.68
C ALA A 23 -8.37 -10.43 -8.77
N GLU A 24 -9.63 -10.37 -9.22
CA GLU A 24 -10.16 -11.21 -10.31
C GLU A 24 -9.43 -10.94 -11.63
N TRP A 25 -9.29 -9.67 -12.02
CA TRP A 25 -8.57 -9.30 -13.23
C TRP A 25 -7.10 -9.75 -13.20
N SER A 26 -6.40 -9.51 -12.09
CA SER A 26 -5.00 -9.88 -11.93
C SER A 26 -4.82 -11.41 -11.94
N GLN A 27 -5.73 -12.17 -11.33
CA GLN A 27 -5.71 -13.63 -11.40
C GLN A 27 -5.92 -14.13 -12.84
N LYS A 28 -6.87 -13.54 -13.57
CA LYS A 28 -7.15 -13.90 -14.97
C LYS A 28 -5.98 -13.57 -15.90
N THR A 29 -5.30 -12.45 -15.65
CA THR A 29 -4.26 -11.92 -16.53
C THR A 29 -2.90 -12.57 -16.28
N PHE A 30 -2.51 -12.70 -15.01
CA PHE A 30 -1.17 -13.14 -14.62
C PHE A 30 -1.13 -14.57 -14.08
N GLY A 31 -2.30 -15.17 -13.80
CA GLY A 31 -2.39 -16.51 -13.24
C GLY A 31 -1.95 -16.59 -11.78
N ASP A 32 -1.60 -17.81 -11.37
CA ASP A 32 -1.20 -18.16 -10.01
C ASP A 32 0.30 -17.88 -9.79
N VAL A 33 0.65 -16.61 -9.63
CA VAL A 33 2.00 -16.16 -9.28
C VAL A 33 2.07 -15.69 -7.83
N GLY A 34 3.27 -15.77 -7.25
CA GLY A 34 3.54 -15.33 -5.87
C GLY A 34 3.66 -13.81 -5.71
N PRO A 35 3.82 -13.33 -4.46
CA PRO A 35 3.77 -11.89 -4.13
C PRO A 35 5.02 -11.10 -4.55
N ILE A 36 6.13 -11.77 -4.89
CA ILE A 36 7.43 -11.12 -5.16
C ILE A 36 7.37 -10.20 -6.39
N GLY A 37 6.64 -10.60 -7.45
CA GLY A 37 6.50 -9.79 -8.67
C GLY A 37 5.85 -8.43 -8.38
N PRO A 38 4.62 -8.42 -7.82
CA PRO A 38 3.96 -7.18 -7.40
C PRO A 38 4.78 -6.32 -6.43
N LEU A 39 5.54 -6.92 -5.50
CA LEU A 39 6.41 -6.15 -4.60
C LEU A 39 7.58 -5.46 -5.33
N LYS A 40 8.19 -6.13 -6.31
CA LYS A 40 9.23 -5.50 -7.13
C LYS A 40 8.65 -4.37 -7.98
N HIS A 41 7.45 -4.56 -8.52
CA HIS A 41 6.76 -3.53 -9.28
C HIS A 41 6.38 -2.35 -8.38
N LEU A 42 5.88 -2.60 -7.17
CA LEU A 42 5.56 -1.55 -6.19
C LEU A 42 6.77 -0.65 -5.90
N SER A 43 7.98 -1.22 -5.86
CA SER A 43 9.21 -0.42 -5.70
C SER A 43 9.48 0.52 -6.88
N ALA A 44 9.10 0.14 -8.10
CA ALA A 44 9.22 1.01 -9.27
C ALA A 44 8.16 2.11 -9.24
N GLU A 45 6.91 1.76 -8.98
CA GLU A 45 5.81 2.74 -8.91
C GLU A 45 5.98 3.75 -7.77
N ALA A 46 6.62 3.36 -6.66
CA ALA A 46 6.97 4.30 -5.60
C ALA A 46 7.97 5.38 -6.08
N LEU A 47 8.85 5.07 -7.03
CA LEU A 47 9.76 6.05 -7.63
C LEU A 47 9.00 6.95 -8.61
N GLU A 48 8.11 6.38 -9.43
CA GLU A 48 7.28 7.16 -10.36
C GLU A 48 6.37 8.13 -9.61
N ALA A 49 5.72 7.68 -8.53
CA ALA A 49 4.91 8.52 -7.65
C ALA A 49 5.72 9.61 -6.95
N ALA A 50 6.99 9.35 -6.61
CA ALA A 50 7.87 10.37 -6.04
C ALA A 50 8.24 11.46 -7.06
N GLU A 51 8.39 11.11 -8.34
CA GLU A 51 8.63 12.08 -9.42
C GLU A 51 7.37 12.84 -9.84
N LYS A 52 6.20 12.21 -9.76
CA LYS A 52 4.91 12.76 -10.17
C LYS A 52 3.89 12.75 -9.03
N VAL A 53 4.23 13.40 -7.92
CA VAL A 53 3.40 13.37 -6.69
C VAL A 53 1.95 13.82 -6.90
N ASP A 54 1.71 14.70 -7.88
CA ASP A 54 0.38 15.22 -8.24
C ASP A 54 -0.42 14.27 -9.15
N ASP A 55 0.20 13.19 -9.64
CA ASP A 55 -0.46 12.20 -10.49
C ASP A 55 -1.11 11.10 -9.65
N LEU A 56 -2.44 11.19 -9.52
CA LEU A 56 -3.24 10.23 -8.75
C LEU A 56 -3.18 8.79 -9.29
N SER A 57 -2.82 8.56 -10.56
CA SER A 57 -2.72 7.19 -11.06
C SER A 57 -1.56 6.43 -10.42
N GLU A 58 -0.41 7.08 -10.19
CA GLU A 58 0.76 6.43 -9.59
C GLU A 58 0.47 5.98 -8.14
N TRP A 59 -0.32 6.77 -7.41
CA TRP A 59 -0.82 6.40 -6.09
C TRP A 59 -1.79 5.20 -6.15
N ALA A 60 -2.63 5.13 -7.18
CA ALA A 60 -3.54 4.01 -7.39
C ALA A 60 -2.76 2.73 -7.73
N ASP A 61 -1.70 2.83 -8.54
CA ASP A 61 -0.84 1.69 -8.88
C ASP A 61 -0.15 1.13 -7.63
N MET A 62 0.39 1.99 -6.76
CA MET A 62 0.90 1.54 -5.45
C MET A 62 -0.15 0.78 -4.63
N GLN A 63 -1.39 1.29 -4.58
CA GLN A 63 -2.46 0.64 -3.83
C GLN A 63 -2.84 -0.73 -4.42
N PHE A 64 -2.95 -0.82 -5.74
CA PHE A 64 -3.25 -2.08 -6.43
C PHE A 64 -2.16 -3.12 -6.24
N LEU A 65 -0.90 -2.74 -6.41
CA LEU A 65 0.25 -3.63 -6.25
C LEU A 65 0.40 -4.12 -4.80
N LEU A 66 0.16 -3.26 -3.82
CA LEU A 66 0.15 -3.67 -2.40
C LEU A 66 -0.97 -4.68 -2.12
N TRP A 67 -2.19 -4.44 -2.60
CA TRP A 67 -3.29 -5.42 -2.47
C TRP A 67 -2.97 -6.72 -3.19
N ASP A 68 -2.31 -6.64 -4.35
CA ASP A 68 -1.94 -7.79 -5.15
C ASP A 68 -0.94 -8.68 -4.39
N ALA A 69 0.13 -8.06 -3.89
CA ALA A 69 1.13 -8.72 -3.07
C ALA A 69 0.51 -9.34 -1.80
N GLN A 70 -0.29 -8.58 -1.07
CA GLN A 70 -0.91 -9.02 0.18
C GLN A 70 -1.75 -10.29 -0.02
N ARG A 71 -2.67 -10.30 -1.00
CA ARG A 71 -3.54 -11.47 -1.23
C ARG A 71 -2.75 -12.69 -1.73
N ARG A 72 -1.70 -12.50 -2.56
CA ARG A 72 -0.85 -13.59 -3.06
C ARG A 72 0.03 -14.19 -1.97
N ALA A 73 0.33 -13.42 -0.93
CA ALA A 73 0.99 -13.90 0.27
C ALA A 73 0.03 -14.60 1.26
N GLY A 74 -1.28 -14.64 0.96
CA GLY A 74 -2.30 -15.19 1.87
C GLY A 74 -2.58 -14.33 3.10
N ILE A 75 -2.15 -13.06 3.11
CA ILE A 75 -2.29 -12.17 4.25
C ILE A 75 -3.70 -11.57 4.28
N SER A 76 -4.44 -11.86 5.33
CA SER A 76 -5.78 -11.29 5.56
C SER A 76 -5.72 -9.83 6.00
N ASP A 77 -6.85 -9.14 5.86
CA ASP A 77 -6.97 -7.76 6.34
C ASP A 77 -6.81 -7.66 7.86
N GLY A 78 -7.28 -8.66 8.61
CA GLY A 78 -7.09 -8.70 10.06
C GLY A 78 -5.62 -8.83 10.47
N GLU A 79 -4.85 -9.66 9.77
CA GLU A 79 -3.43 -9.85 10.05
C GLU A 79 -2.62 -8.59 9.76
N ILE A 80 -2.82 -7.95 8.60
CA ILE A 80 -2.08 -6.73 8.27
C ILE A 80 -2.47 -5.57 9.18
N ILE A 81 -3.74 -5.41 9.54
CA ILE A 81 -4.19 -4.36 10.48
C ILE A 81 -3.55 -4.58 11.85
N SER A 82 -3.56 -5.80 12.38
CA SER A 82 -2.92 -6.11 13.66
C SER A 82 -1.42 -5.82 13.62
N ALA A 83 -0.74 -6.20 12.52
CA ALA A 83 0.68 -5.90 12.33
C ALA A 83 0.96 -4.39 12.22
N MET A 84 0.07 -3.63 11.57
CA MET A 84 0.17 -2.17 11.49
C MET A 84 0.04 -1.51 12.86
N GLU A 85 -0.89 -1.96 13.71
CA GLU A 85 -1.06 -1.45 15.07
C GLU A 85 0.19 -1.69 15.93
N GLU A 86 0.73 -2.90 15.93
CA GLU A 86 1.95 -3.23 16.67
C GLU A 86 3.16 -2.47 16.13
N LYS A 87 3.27 -2.37 14.79
CA LYS A 87 4.37 -1.62 14.16
C LYS A 87 4.29 -0.13 14.47
N LEU A 88 3.09 0.44 14.57
CA LEU A 88 2.89 1.83 14.94
C LEU A 88 3.39 2.11 16.36
N LYS A 89 3.08 1.25 17.34
CA LYS A 89 3.59 1.35 18.72
C LYS A 89 5.11 1.37 18.75
N VAL A 90 5.76 0.45 18.02
CA VAL A 90 7.23 0.41 17.90
C VAL A 90 7.77 1.69 17.26
N ASN A 91 7.15 2.19 16.19
CA ASN A 91 7.60 3.41 15.52
C ASN A 91 7.48 4.65 16.41
N MET A 92 6.43 4.74 17.23
CA MET A 92 6.23 5.84 18.18
C MET A 92 7.24 5.83 19.34
N ALA A 93 7.74 4.65 19.72
CA ALA A 93 8.73 4.51 20.79
C ALA A 93 10.19 4.73 20.33
N ARG A 94 10.43 4.89 19.02
CA ARG A 94 11.77 5.08 18.45
C ARG A 94 12.23 6.54 18.52
N ASN A 95 13.54 6.71 18.53
CA ASN A 95 14.18 8.00 18.29
C ASN A 95 14.31 8.24 16.78
N TRP A 96 13.92 9.45 16.36
CA TRP A 96 13.95 9.89 14.97
C TRP A 96 14.85 11.12 14.82
N PRO A 97 15.60 11.23 13.71
CA PRO A 97 16.38 12.43 13.42
C PRO A 97 15.47 13.62 13.09
N GLU A 98 16.06 14.82 13.08
CA GLU A 98 15.37 16.04 12.71
C GLU A 98 14.69 15.95 11.33
N PRO A 99 13.52 16.58 11.16
CA PRO A 99 12.83 16.56 9.89
C PRO A 99 13.59 17.17 8.71
N LYS A 100 13.82 16.38 7.65
CA LYS A 100 14.22 16.85 6.31
C LYS A 100 13.14 16.50 5.28
N ASP A 101 12.80 17.46 4.44
CA ASP A 101 11.83 17.29 3.35
C ASP A 101 12.44 16.57 2.16
N GLY A 102 11.63 15.78 1.44
CA GLY A 102 12.05 15.02 0.25
C GLY A 102 13.01 13.84 0.50
N GLU A 103 13.32 13.50 1.76
CA GLU A 103 14.35 12.50 2.09
C GLU A 103 13.81 11.40 2.99
N PRO A 104 14.22 10.13 2.78
CA PRO A 104 13.84 9.04 3.67
C PRO A 104 14.41 9.26 5.07
N ARG A 105 13.62 8.93 6.10
CA ARG A 105 14.05 9.00 7.49
C ARG A 105 14.20 7.61 8.06
N MET A 106 15.40 7.32 8.53
CA MET A 106 15.70 6.09 9.26
C MET A 106 15.73 6.40 10.75
N HIS A 107 15.21 5.47 11.55
CA HIS A 107 15.31 5.55 13.01
C HIS A 107 16.78 5.45 13.43
N ILE A 108 17.11 6.13 14.53
CA ILE A 108 18.43 6.03 15.14
C ILE A 108 18.51 4.65 15.80
N LYS A 109 19.52 3.86 15.43
CA LYS A 109 19.83 2.60 16.12
C LYS A 109 20.67 2.92 17.35
N ASP A 110 20.33 2.34 18.49
CA ASP A 110 21.23 2.37 19.64
C ASP A 110 22.45 1.49 19.31
N GLU A 111 23.66 1.90 19.70
CA GLU A 111 24.93 1.22 19.39
C GLU A 111 25.01 -0.24 19.89
N ALA A 112 23.99 -0.73 20.59
CA ALA A 112 23.87 -2.09 21.12
C ALA A 112 23.04 -3.04 20.23
N GLU A 113 22.51 -2.60 19.08
CA GLU A 113 21.86 -3.45 18.06
C GLU A 113 22.75 -3.82 16.87
#